data_AF-A0A661QC69-F1
#
_entry.id   AF-A0A661QC69-F1
#
_cell.length_a   1.000
_cell.length_b   1.000
_cell.length_c   1.000
_cell.angle_alpha   90.00
_cell.angle_beta   90.00
_cell.angle_gamma   90.00
#
_symmetry.space_group_name_H-M   'P 1'
#
loop_
_entity.id
_entity.type
_entity.pdbx_description
1 polymer ?
#
loop_
_entity_poly.entity_id
_entity_poly.type
_entity_poly.pdbx_seq_one_letter_code
_entity_poly.pdbx_strand_id
1 'polypeptide(L)' 'KRIPHDWQSCYGYRPVLMETLVDQKRFKGICYKAANWIHLGTTTGRGRMDRANKRHGMAVKEIYVYPLCNRFRQELLD' A
#
# COMPACT_ATOMS: atom_id res chain seq x y z
N LYS A 1 -12.39 14.52 -0.43
CA LYS A 1 -11.20 13.91 0.23
C LYS A 1 -11.29 14.17 1.74
N ARG A 2 -11.82 13.22 2.52
CA ARG A 2 -11.98 13.35 3.98
C ARG A 2 -11.10 12.41 4.81
N ILE A 3 -10.57 11.34 4.18
CA ILE A 3 -9.81 10.26 4.82
C ILE A 3 -8.78 10.77 5.85
N PRO A 4 -7.85 11.69 5.54
CA PRO A 4 -6.85 12.12 6.52
C PRO A 4 -7.46 12.82 7.75
N HIS A 5 -8.54 13.57 7.57
CA HIS A 5 -9.21 14.28 8.66
C HIS A 5 -10.02 13.32 9.53
N ASP A 6 -10.76 12.40 8.90
CA ASP A 6 -11.55 11.39 9.61
C ASP A 6 -10.63 10.47 10.43
N TRP A 7 -9.48 10.09 9.88
CA TRP A 7 -8.49 9.28 10.61
C TRP A 7 -7.91 10.00 11.82
N GLN A 8 -7.57 11.28 11.67
CA GLN A 8 -7.06 12.08 12.78
C GLN A 8 -8.08 12.14 13.92
N SER A 9 -9.35 12.36 13.60
CA SER A 9 -10.43 12.42 14.59
C SER A 9 -10.64 11.10 15.32
N CYS A 10 -10.56 9.97 14.61
CA CYS A 10 -10.82 8.66 15.19
C CYS A 10 -9.60 8.03 15.89
N TYR A 11 -8.38 8.28 15.39
CA TYR A 11 -7.18 7.54 15.78
C TYR A 11 -6.02 8.43 16.24
N GLY A 12 -6.16 9.75 16.19
CA GLY A 12 -5.15 10.69 16.67
C GLY A 12 -3.94 10.89 15.75
N TYR A 13 -3.92 10.29 14.56
CA TYR A 13 -2.88 10.52 13.56
C TYR A 13 -3.44 10.73 12.15
N ARG A 14 -2.69 11.46 11.33
CA ARG A 14 -3.08 11.82 9.97
C ARG A 14 -2.29 10.97 8.96
N PRO A 15 -2.92 10.01 8.26
CA PRO A 15 -2.24 9.23 7.23
C PRO A 15 -1.87 10.11 6.03
N VAL A 16 -0.68 9.87 5.48
CA VAL A 16 -0.10 10.65 4.38
C VAL A 16 -0.20 9.95 3.02
N LEU A 17 -0.41 8.63 3.04
CA LEU A 17 -0.66 7.79 1.87
C LEU A 17 -1.57 6.61 2.24
N MET A 18 -2.16 5.96 1.23
CA MET A 18 -2.78 4.63 1.37
C MET A 18 -1.98 3.61 0.58
N GLU A 19 -1.84 2.39 1.09
CA GLU A 19 -1.23 1.26 0.40
C GLU A 19 -2.29 0.18 0.12
N THR A 20 -2.16 -0.51 -1.01
CA THR A 20 -2.93 -1.72 -1.32
C THR A 20 -2.06 -2.76 -2.01
N LEU A 21 -2.40 -4.03 -1.84
CA LEU A 21 -1.68 -5.19 -2.37
C LEU A 21 -2.57 -5.98 -3.33
N VAL A 22 -2.12 -6.16 -4.58
CA VAL A 22 -2.90 -6.83 -5.63
C VAL A 22 -2.26 -8.14 -6.03
N ASP A 23 -3.03 -9.22 -5.98
CA ASP A 23 -2.62 -10.51 -6.54
C ASP A 23 -2.84 -10.55 -8.04
N GLN A 24 -1.78 -10.39 -8.84
CA GLN A 24 -1.86 -10.42 -10.30
C GLN A 24 -2.31 -11.76 -10.87
N LYS A 25 -2.20 -12.87 -10.11
CA LYS A 25 -2.75 -14.15 -10.54
C LYS A 25 -4.28 -14.13 -10.56
N ARG A 26 -4.90 -13.24 -9.79
CA ARG A 26 -6.37 -13.13 -9.65
C ARG A 26 -6.93 -11.86 -10.30
N PHE A 27 -6.22 -10.74 -10.20
CA PHE A 27 -6.70 -9.43 -10.62
C PHE A 27 -5.59 -8.62 -11.29
N LYS A 28 -5.87 -8.04 -12.45
CA LYS A 28 -4.91 -7.21 -13.21
C LYS A 28 -4.59 -5.84 -12.59
N GLY A 29 -5.29 -5.46 -11.51
CA GLY A 29 -5.13 -4.17 -10.82
C GLY A 29 -5.60 -2.95 -11.63
N ILE A 30 -6.48 -3.13 -12.62
CA ILE A 30 -6.87 -2.09 -13.58
C ILE A 30 -7.47 -0.86 -12.89
N CYS A 31 -8.32 -1.05 -11.88
CA CYS A 31 -8.92 0.07 -11.16
C CYS A 31 -7.88 0.96 -10.48
N TYR A 32 -6.81 0.38 -9.91
CA TYR A 32 -5.73 1.15 -9.29
C TYR A 32 -4.90 1.90 -10.35
N LYS A 33 -4.58 1.24 -11.46
CA LYS A 33 -3.88 1.86 -12.61
C LYS A 33 -4.66 3.05 -13.19
N ALA A 34 -5.99 2.96 -13.23
CA ALA A 34 -6.86 4.02 -13.74
C ALA A 34 -7.17 5.13 -12.73
N ALA A 35 -7.06 4.86 -11.42
CA ALA A 35 -7.46 5.79 -10.35
C ALA A 35 -6.29 6.62 -9.78
N ASN A 36 -5.25 6.89 -10.56
CA ASN A 36 -4.05 7.63 -10.15
C ASN A 36 -3.28 7.02 -8.96
N TRP A 37 -3.36 5.70 -8.78
CA TRP A 37 -2.45 5.02 -7.85
C TRP A 37 -1.08 4.84 -8.50
N ILE A 38 -0.04 5.00 -7.70
CA ILE A 38 1.35 4.83 -8.10
C ILE A 38 1.74 3.38 -7.84
N HIS A 39 2.23 2.70 -8.86
CA HIS A 39 2.80 1.36 -8.73
C HIS A 39 4.24 1.45 -8.18
N LEU A 40 4.56 0.67 -7.15
CA LEU A 40 5.89 0.70 -6.50
C LEU A 40 6.74 -0.56 -6.73
N GLY A 41 6.18 -1.61 -7.30
CA GLY A 41 6.84 -2.91 -7.48
C GLY A 41 6.10 -4.03 -6.77
N THR A 42 6.82 -5.09 -6.41
CA THR A 42 6.22 -6.31 -5.84
C THR A 42 6.72 -6.62 -4.43
N THR A 43 5.86 -7.25 -3.63
CA THR A 43 6.26 -7.87 -2.36
C THR A 43 7.17 -9.08 -2.62
N THR A 44 8.01 -9.47 -1.66
CA THR A 44 8.80 -10.72 -1.72
C THR A 44 7.96 -12.00 -1.67
N GLY A 45 6.63 -11.88 -1.60
CA GLY A 45 5.71 -13.01 -1.62
C GLY A 45 5.69 -13.85 -0.34
N ARG A 46 6.02 -13.24 0.80
CA ARG A 46 6.13 -13.91 2.09
C ARG A 46 5.09 -13.37 3.07
N GLY A 47 4.41 -14.26 3.80
CA GLY A 47 3.41 -13.88 4.79
C GLY A 47 4.02 -13.45 6.13
N ARG A 48 3.27 -12.66 6.91
CA ARG A 48 3.67 -12.14 8.24
C ARG A 48 4.20 -13.20 9.21
N MET A 49 3.67 -14.43 9.14
CA MET A 49 4.01 -15.53 10.05
C MET A 49 5.18 -16.41 9.55
N ASP A 50 5.73 -16.17 8.36
CA ASP A 50 6.88 -16.94 7.86
C ASP A 50 8.21 -16.40 8.41
N ARG A 51 8.46 -16.68 9.69
CA ARG A 51 9.67 -16.25 10.42
C ARG A 51 10.95 -16.91 9.89
N ALA A 52 10.83 -18.10 9.32
CA ALA A 52 11.96 -18.87 8.80
C ALA A 52 12.25 -18.61 7.31
N ASN A 53 11.56 -17.63 6.68
CA ASN A 53 11.68 -17.29 5.26
C ASN A 53 11.49 -18.46 4.28
N LYS A 54 10.78 -19.52 4.70
CA LYS A 54 10.60 -20.74 3.88
C LYS A 54 9.58 -20.56 2.76
N ARG A 55 8.75 -19.53 2.83
CA ARG A 55 7.64 -19.25 1.92
C ARG A 55 7.93 -18.04 1.02
N HIS A 56 9.19 -17.68 0.85
CA HIS A 56 9.60 -16.64 -0.10
C HIS A 56 9.05 -16.96 -1.50
N GLY A 57 8.51 -15.95 -2.19
CA GLY A 57 7.93 -16.10 -3.54
C GLY A 57 6.55 -16.78 -3.61
N MET A 58 6.01 -17.32 -2.52
CA MET A 58 4.74 -18.07 -2.57
C MET A 58 3.51 -17.21 -2.87
N ALA A 59 3.50 -15.95 -2.42
CA ALA A 59 2.34 -15.07 -2.49
C ALA A 59 2.70 -13.64 -2.93
N VAL A 60 3.47 -13.51 -4.02
CA VAL A 60 3.89 -12.21 -4.57
C VAL A 60 2.67 -11.36 -4.95
N LYS A 61 2.61 -10.13 -4.43
CA LYS A 61 1.62 -9.11 -4.74
C LYS A 61 2.29 -7.89 -5.37
N GLU A 62 1.57 -7.18 -6.22
CA GLU A 62 1.93 -5.83 -6.64
C GLU A 62 1.54 -4.82 -5.57
N ILE A 63 2.39 -3.84 -5.35
CA ILE A 63 2.22 -2.76 -4.38
C ILE A 63 1.76 -1.51 -5.13
N TYR A 64 0.62 -0.96 -4.72
CA TYR A 64 0.14 0.34 -5.20
C TYR A 64 -0.02 1.28 -4.01
N VAL A 65 0.33 2.55 -4.21
CA VAL A 65 0.11 3.61 -3.22
C VAL A 65 -0.68 4.77 -3.80
N TYR A 66 -1.49 5.41 -2.95
CA TYR A 66 -2.21 6.63 -3.28
C TYR A 66 -1.80 7.74 -2.31
N PRO A 67 -1.11 8.80 -2.79
CA PRO A 67 -0.76 9.95 -1.96
C PRO A 67 -2.00 10.70 -1.44
N LEU A 68 -2.05 10.97 -0.14
CA LEU A 68 -3.10 11.79 0.49
C LEU A 68 -2.68 13.26 0.65
N CYS A 69 -1.38 13.56 0.57
CA CYS A 69 -0.81 14.89 0.50
C CYS A 69 0.32 14.97 -0.54
N ASN A 70 0.68 16.18 -0.98
CA ASN A 70 1.72 16.35 -2.01
C ASN A 70 3.12 16.00 -1.50
N ARG A 71 3.38 16.16 -0.19
CA ARG A 71 4.67 15.93 0.47
C ARG A 71 4.73 14.60 1.22
N PHE A 72 3.93 13.62 0.82
CA PHE A 72 3.77 12.35 1.53
C PHE A 72 5.07 11.58 1.75
N ARG A 73 6.08 11.76 0.87
CA ARG A 73 7.38 11.10 1.02
C ARG A 73 8.21 11.71 2.14
N GLN A 74 8.17 13.04 2.27
CA GLN A 74 8.83 13.76 3.35
C GLN A 74 8.15 13.42 4.68
N GLU A 75 6.83 13.56 4.74
CA GLU A 75 6.06 13.29 5.96
C GLU A 75 6.10 11.81 6.42
N LEU A 76 6.52 10.87 5.57
CA LEU A 76 6.69 9.46 5.94
C LEU A 76 8.08 9.17 6.53
N LEU A 77 9.07 10.02 6.23
CA LEU A 77 10.46 9.87 6.66
C LEU A 77 10.81 10.76 7.86
N ASP A 78 10.00 11.79 8.11
CA ASP A 78 10.01 12.63 9.32
C ASP A 78 9.55 11.82 10.55
#